data_AF-A0A941L6R3-F1
#
_entry.id   AF-A0A941L6R3-F1
#
_cell.length_a   1.000
_cell.length_b   1.000
_cell.length_c   1.000
_cell.angle_alpha   90.00
_cell.angle_beta   90.00
_cell.angle_gamma   90.00
#
_symmetry.space_group_name_H-M   'P 1'
#
loop_
_entity.id
_entity.type
_entity.pdbx_description
1 polymer ?
#
loop_
_entity_poly.entity_id
_entity_poly.type
_entity_poly.pdbx_seq_one_letter_code
_entity_poly.pdbx_strand_id
1 'polypeptide(L)'
;MKHDLKVEHEILIHANAEEVWDTLINPEKIKQYLYGTHAKSEWTEGSPLTFSGEYEGEKYEDRGIIKVLKPNEVFQYTYWSGFSGLEDKPENYSLITFEIQPTEDNVVLKLEQKGFVNEDAQSHSDQGWRSMLQNIKEIAES
;
A
#
# COMPACT_ATOMS: atom_id res chain seq x y z
N MET A 1 4.10 -0.36 -18.36
CA MET A 1 4.72 0.62 -17.45
C MET A 1 6.24 0.66 -17.57
N LYS A 2 6.91 1.72 -17.07
CA LYS A 2 8.35 1.77 -16.80
C LYS A 2 8.66 1.03 -15.50
N HIS A 3 9.04 -0.24 -15.59
CA HIS A 3 9.34 -1.09 -14.43
C HIS A 3 10.71 -0.81 -13.79
N ASP A 4 11.58 -0.07 -14.48
CA ASP A 4 12.88 0.39 -13.94
C ASP A 4 12.73 1.52 -12.91
N LEU A 5 11.60 2.24 -12.93
CA LEU A 5 11.29 3.27 -11.95
C LEU A 5 10.80 2.62 -10.67
N LYS A 6 11.39 3.04 -9.54
CA LYS A 6 10.99 2.63 -8.20
C LYS A 6 10.98 3.80 -7.24
N VAL A 7 10.15 3.68 -6.21
CA VAL A 7 10.13 4.56 -5.03
C VAL A 7 10.37 3.68 -3.82
N GLU A 8 11.25 4.12 -2.94
CA GLU A 8 11.60 3.42 -1.70
C GLU A 8 11.54 4.39 -0.54
N HIS A 9 10.85 3.99 0.52
CA HIS A 9 10.77 4.73 1.76
C HIS A 9 10.89 3.79 2.95
N GLU A 10 11.39 4.31 4.06
CA GLU A 10 11.40 3.62 5.33
C GLU A 10 10.99 4.58 6.44
N ILE A 11 10.33 4.03 7.45
CA ILE A 11 9.93 4.77 8.64
C ILE A 11 10.10 3.88 9.88
N LEU A 12 10.57 4.48 10.96
CA LEU A 12 10.63 3.85 12.28
C LEU A 12 9.28 4.04 12.98
N ILE A 13 8.67 2.94 13.43
CA ILE A 13 7.40 2.90 14.13
C ILE A 13 7.64 2.31 15.53
N HIS A 14 7.22 3.03 16.56
CA HIS A 14 7.34 2.67 17.97
C HIS A 14 6.17 1.78 18.39
N ALA A 15 6.06 0.65 17.71
CA ALA A 15 5.05 -0.37 17.93
C ALA A 15 5.67 -1.76 17.71
N ASN A 16 4.94 -2.81 18.11
CA ASN A 16 5.33 -4.17 17.78
C ASN A 16 4.94 -4.52 16.34
N ALA A 17 5.49 -5.63 15.82
CA ALA A 17 5.24 -6.08 14.46
C ALA A 17 3.77 -6.44 14.18
N GLU A 18 3.05 -6.91 15.21
CA GLU A 18 1.63 -7.29 15.11
C GLU A 18 0.73 -6.06 14.90
N GLU A 19 1.00 -4.95 15.60
CA GLU A 19 0.25 -3.70 15.43
C GLU A 19 0.49 -3.07 14.06
N VAL A 20 1.73 -3.09 13.58
CA VAL A 20 2.07 -2.62 12.23
C VAL A 20 1.39 -3.50 11.19
N TRP A 21 1.44 -4.82 11.37
CA TRP A 21 0.78 -5.77 10.48
C TRP A 21 -0.74 -5.57 10.45
N ASP A 22 -1.39 -5.51 11.60
CA ASP A 22 -2.83 -5.25 11.70
C ASP A 22 -3.18 -3.92 11.03
N THR A 23 -2.37 -2.88 11.21
CA THR A 23 -2.58 -1.60 10.51
C THR A 23 -2.56 -1.78 9.00
N LEU A 24 -1.66 -2.57 8.43
CA LEU A 24 -1.56 -2.76 6.99
C LEU A 24 -2.71 -3.57 6.39
N ILE A 25 -3.27 -4.54 7.12
CA ILE A 25 -4.25 -5.50 6.57
C ILE A 25 -5.68 -5.37 7.10
N ASN A 26 -5.91 -4.59 8.16
CA ASN A 26 -7.23 -4.45 8.78
C ASN A 26 -8.06 -3.38 8.05
N PRO A 27 -9.18 -3.72 7.39
CA PRO A 27 -9.98 -2.76 6.63
C PRO A 27 -10.40 -1.51 7.41
N GLU A 28 -10.63 -1.61 8.72
CA GLU A 28 -11.00 -0.47 9.56
C GLU A 28 -9.82 0.48 9.82
N LYS A 29 -8.60 -0.03 9.91
CA LYS A 29 -7.37 0.79 9.99
C LYS A 29 -6.99 1.35 8.60
N ILE A 30 -7.14 0.55 7.54
CA ILE A 30 -6.93 0.98 6.15
C ILE A 30 -7.80 2.19 5.81
N LYS A 31 -9.07 2.13 6.21
CA LYS A 31 -10.00 3.23 6.03
C LYS A 31 -9.52 4.54 6.68
N GLN A 32 -8.76 4.47 7.77
CA GLN A 32 -8.25 5.66 8.45
C GLN A 32 -7.08 6.30 7.69
N TYR A 33 -6.06 5.52 7.31
CA TYR A 33 -4.90 6.10 6.60
C TYR A 33 -5.12 6.34 5.10
N LEU A 34 -6.13 5.71 4.49
CA LEU A 34 -6.58 5.95 3.11
C LEU A 34 -7.85 6.80 3.04
N TYR A 35 -8.13 7.66 4.02
CA TYR A 35 -9.19 8.70 3.94
C TYR A 35 -10.60 8.17 3.56
N GLY A 36 -11.05 7.10 4.21
CA GLY A 36 -12.39 6.54 3.99
C GLY A 36 -12.46 5.42 2.95
N THR A 37 -11.34 5.09 2.31
CA THR A 37 -11.25 3.99 1.34
C THR A 37 -11.63 2.66 1.97
N HIS A 38 -12.49 1.91 1.29
CA HIS A 38 -12.88 0.57 1.68
C HIS A 38 -11.99 -0.45 0.97
N ALA A 39 -11.14 -1.13 1.74
CA ALA A 39 -10.34 -2.25 1.28
C ALA A 39 -11.10 -3.56 1.47
N LYS A 40 -11.19 -4.36 0.41
CA LYS A 40 -11.87 -5.65 0.42
C LYS A 40 -10.96 -6.72 -0.19
N SER A 41 -10.74 -7.79 0.56
CA SER A 41 -9.98 -8.96 0.14
C SER A 41 -10.34 -10.16 1.02
N GLU A 42 -10.02 -11.36 0.55
CA GLU A 42 -9.99 -12.56 1.39
C GLU A 42 -8.73 -12.61 2.28
N TRP A 43 -7.78 -11.70 2.06
CA TRP A 43 -6.52 -11.62 2.81
C TRP A 43 -5.74 -12.94 2.78
N THR A 44 -5.62 -13.49 1.57
CA THR A 44 -4.79 -14.68 1.28
C THR A 44 -3.92 -14.43 0.05
N GLU A 45 -2.79 -15.13 -0.04
CA GLU A 45 -1.93 -15.04 -1.22
C GLU A 45 -2.68 -15.48 -2.49
N GLY A 46 -2.60 -14.68 -3.55
CA GLY A 46 -3.32 -14.87 -4.80
C GLY A 46 -4.74 -14.31 -4.83
N SER A 47 -5.28 -13.86 -3.68
CA SER A 47 -6.62 -13.27 -3.63
C SER A 47 -6.67 -11.87 -4.24
N PRO A 48 -7.80 -11.48 -4.86
CA PRO A 48 -8.02 -10.10 -5.27
C PRO A 48 -8.03 -9.15 -4.06
N LEU A 49 -7.52 -7.95 -4.28
CA LEU A 49 -7.56 -6.83 -3.35
C LEU A 49 -8.15 -5.63 -4.09
N THR A 50 -9.27 -5.13 -3.59
CA THR A 50 -9.95 -3.97 -4.18
C THR A 50 -9.99 -2.83 -3.19
N PHE A 51 -9.67 -1.63 -3.64
CA PHE A 51 -9.82 -0.40 -2.89
C PHE A 51 -10.89 0.45 -3.57
N SER A 52 -11.95 0.80 -2.84
CA SER A 52 -13.05 1.58 -3.41
C SER A 52 -13.38 2.77 -2.51
N GLY A 53 -13.72 3.89 -3.12
CA GLY A 53 -14.07 5.10 -2.39
C GLY A 53 -14.81 6.11 -3.27
N GLU A 54 -15.01 7.30 -2.72
CA GLU A 54 -15.58 8.44 -3.43
C GLU A 54 -14.61 9.61 -3.27
N TYR A 55 -14.19 10.20 -4.39
CA TYR A 55 -13.32 11.36 -4.42
C TYR A 55 -13.99 12.44 -5.27
N GLU A 56 -14.21 13.63 -4.67
CA GLU A 56 -14.90 14.75 -5.32
C GLU A 56 -16.28 14.40 -5.94
N GLY A 57 -16.98 13.40 -5.39
CA GLY A 57 -18.26 12.91 -5.89
C GLY A 57 -18.16 11.85 -6.98
N GLU A 58 -16.95 11.51 -7.44
CA GLU A 58 -16.69 10.41 -8.36
C GLU A 58 -16.31 9.15 -7.59
N LYS A 59 -17.02 8.05 -7.86
CA LYS A 59 -16.68 6.74 -7.32
C LYS A 59 -15.50 6.17 -8.06
N TYR A 60 -14.53 5.67 -7.31
CA TYR A 60 -13.38 5.00 -7.87
C TYR A 60 -13.24 3.59 -7.32
N GLU A 61 -12.59 2.75 -8.12
CA GLU A 61 -12.23 1.40 -7.76
C GLU A 61 -10.84 1.11 -8.31
N ASP A 62 -9.91 0.86 -7.39
CA ASP A 62 -8.58 0.37 -7.68
C ASP A 62 -8.53 -1.14 -7.40
N ARG A 63 -7.70 -1.84 -8.16
CA ARG A 63 -7.64 -3.29 -8.17
C ARG A 63 -6.22 -3.79 -8.02
N GLY A 64 -6.13 -4.98 -7.47
CA GLY A 64 -4.87 -5.61 -7.14
C GLY A 64 -5.01 -7.09 -6.87
N ILE A 65 -3.87 -7.76 -6.78
CA ILE A 65 -3.76 -9.16 -6.36
C ILE A 65 -2.68 -9.24 -5.30
N ILE A 66 -2.98 -9.87 -4.17
CA ILE A 66 -1.99 -10.13 -3.14
C ILE A 66 -0.97 -11.14 -3.68
N LYS A 67 0.30 -10.75 -3.75
CA LYS A 67 1.40 -11.56 -4.27
C LYS A 67 2.14 -12.32 -3.19
N VAL A 68 2.31 -11.69 -2.02
CA VAL A 68 2.92 -12.29 -0.84
C VAL A 68 2.19 -11.76 0.38
N LEU A 69 1.80 -12.66 1.28
CA LEU A 69 1.20 -12.29 2.56
C LEU A 69 1.80 -13.16 3.66
N LYS A 70 2.88 -12.67 4.27
CA LYS A 70 3.57 -13.31 5.39
C LYS A 70 3.32 -12.50 6.66
N PRO A 71 2.52 -13.03 7.60
CA PRO A 71 2.18 -12.34 8.84
C PRO A 71 3.40 -11.71 9.52
N ASN A 72 3.28 -10.45 9.90
CA ASN A 72 4.30 -9.68 10.62
C ASN A 72 5.66 -9.51 9.89
N GLU A 73 5.75 -9.90 8.61
CA GLU A 73 7.00 -9.89 7.85
C GLU A 73 6.86 -9.12 6.53
N VAL A 74 5.98 -9.57 5.64
CA VAL A 74 5.91 -9.03 4.27
C VAL A 74 4.48 -9.01 3.76
N PHE A 75 4.07 -7.85 3.24
CA PHE A 75 2.83 -7.69 2.51
C PHE A 75 3.12 -7.10 1.13
N GLN A 76 2.90 -7.88 0.08
CA GLN A 76 3.13 -7.48 -1.30
C GLN A 76 1.87 -7.68 -2.13
N TYR A 77 1.51 -6.67 -2.92
CA TYR A 77 0.37 -6.74 -3.83
C TYR A 77 0.62 -5.96 -5.11
N THR A 78 -0.08 -6.34 -6.17
CA THR A 78 -0.16 -5.53 -7.39
C THR A 78 -1.20 -4.43 -7.22
N TYR A 79 -1.01 -3.29 -7.86
CA TYR A 79 -1.92 -2.15 -7.78
C TYR A 79 -2.14 -1.53 -9.16
N TRP A 80 -3.39 -1.40 -9.54
CA TRP A 80 -3.87 -0.68 -10.71
C TRP A 80 -4.93 0.32 -10.26
N SER A 81 -4.79 1.57 -10.69
CA SER A 81 -5.77 2.61 -10.36
C SER A 81 -6.78 2.80 -11.47
N GLY A 82 -8.07 2.88 -11.10
CA GLY A 82 -9.16 3.21 -12.02
C GLY A 82 -9.03 4.60 -12.64
N PHE A 83 -8.35 5.53 -11.96
CA PHE A 83 -8.08 6.88 -12.45
C PHE A 83 -6.87 6.96 -13.40
N SER A 84 -6.10 5.88 -13.54
CA SER A 84 -4.89 5.88 -14.39
C SER A 84 -5.19 6.10 -15.88
N GLY A 85 -6.43 5.87 -16.32
CA GLY A 85 -6.82 5.89 -17.72
C GLY A 85 -6.21 4.75 -18.55
N LEU A 86 -5.49 3.82 -17.91
CA LEU A 86 -4.88 2.66 -18.54
C LEU A 86 -5.85 1.48 -18.59
N GLU A 87 -5.71 0.63 -19.61
CA GLU A 87 -6.45 -0.64 -19.63
C GLU A 87 -6.07 -1.50 -18.43
N ASP A 88 -7.07 -2.19 -17.86
CA ASP A 88 -6.91 -3.19 -16.80
C ASP A 88 -6.19 -4.44 -17.35
N LYS A 89 -4.88 -4.32 -17.51
CA LYS A 89 -3.97 -5.35 -18.01
C LYS A 89 -2.81 -5.51 -17.03
N PRO A 90 -2.31 -6.74 -16.77
CA PRO A 90 -1.22 -6.98 -15.82
C PRO A 90 0.03 -6.11 -16.05
N GLU A 91 0.32 -5.73 -17.29
CA GLU A 91 1.44 -4.86 -17.69
C GLU A 91 1.32 -3.40 -17.20
N ASN A 92 0.10 -3.04 -16.75
CA ASN A 92 -0.30 -1.75 -16.21
C ASN A 92 -0.53 -1.83 -14.70
N TYR A 93 0.01 -2.83 -14.00
CA TYR A 93 0.00 -2.87 -12.54
C TYR A 93 1.36 -2.49 -11.97
N SER A 94 1.36 -1.65 -10.94
CA SER A 94 2.51 -1.44 -10.06
C SER A 94 2.63 -2.61 -9.09
N LEU A 95 3.84 -2.85 -8.59
CA LEU A 95 4.07 -3.79 -7.49
C LEU A 95 4.43 -2.99 -6.24
N ILE A 96 3.62 -3.14 -5.18
CA ILE A 96 3.84 -2.50 -3.89
C ILE A 96 4.26 -3.57 -2.89
N THR A 97 5.35 -3.32 -2.18
CA THR A 97 5.91 -4.22 -1.17
C THR A 97 6.08 -3.46 0.14
N PHE A 98 5.49 -3.97 1.20
CA PHE A 98 5.76 -3.59 2.57
C PHE A 98 6.58 -4.69 3.24
N GLU A 99 7.69 -4.32 3.86
CA GLU A 99 8.50 -5.21 4.69
C GLU A 99 8.55 -4.66 6.12
N ILE A 100 8.19 -5.51 7.07
CA ILE A 100 8.19 -5.23 8.49
C ILE A 100 9.49 -5.82 9.06
N GLN A 101 10.36 -4.96 9.58
CA GLN A 101 11.63 -5.37 10.18
C GLN A 101 11.62 -5.05 11.69
N PRO A 102 11.32 -6.04 12.55
CA PRO A 102 11.39 -5.85 14.00
C PRO A 102 12.82 -5.51 14.44
N THR A 103 12.91 -4.58 15.38
CA THR A 103 14.13 -4.23 16.14
C THR A 103 13.86 -4.46 17.62
N GLU A 104 14.77 -4.08 18.53
CA GLU A 104 14.62 -4.40 19.98
C GLU A 104 13.27 -3.94 20.56
N ASP A 105 12.88 -2.69 20.34
CA ASP A 105 11.63 -2.12 20.88
C ASP A 105 10.73 -1.47 19.81
N ASN A 106 11.13 -1.53 18.53
CA ASN A 106 10.47 -0.80 17.44
C ASN A 106 10.40 -1.65 16.17
N VAL A 107 9.70 -1.15 15.16
CA VAL A 107 9.64 -1.74 13.82
C VAL A 107 10.14 -0.73 12.80
N VAL A 108 11.01 -1.15 11.89
CA VAL A 108 11.29 -0.41 10.66
C VAL A 108 10.35 -0.94 9.58
N LEU A 109 9.41 -0.11 9.15
CA LEU A 109 8.52 -0.40 8.02
C LEU A 109 9.17 0.13 6.75
N LYS A 110 9.49 -0.76 5.82
CA LYS A 110 9.99 -0.43 4.49
C LYS A 110 8.87 -0.56 3.47
N LEU A 111 8.80 0.41 2.59
CA LEU A 111 7.89 0.45 1.47
C LEU A 111 8.72 0.55 0.18
N GLU A 112 8.40 -0.31 -0.77
CA GLU A 112 8.89 -0.22 -2.14
C GLU A 112 7.69 -0.25 -3.12
N GLN A 113 7.63 0.72 -4.04
CA GLN A 113 6.76 0.63 -5.21
C GLN A 113 7.61 0.53 -6.47
N LYS A 114 7.33 -0.47 -7.32
CA LYS A 114 7.93 -0.66 -8.65
C LYS A 114 6.87 -0.56 -9.73
N GLY A 115 7.27 -0.04 -10.89
CA GLY A 115 6.38 0.09 -12.04
C GLY A 115 5.57 1.36 -11.98
N PHE A 116 5.96 2.33 -12.80
CA PHE A 116 5.26 3.60 -12.95
C PHE A 116 4.91 3.87 -14.42
N VAL A 117 3.85 4.63 -14.66
CA VAL A 117 3.47 5.03 -16.02
C VAL A 117 4.53 5.98 -16.61
N ASN A 118 5.01 6.93 -15.81
CA ASN A 118 6.01 7.93 -16.16
C ASN A 118 6.69 8.48 -14.88
N GLU A 119 7.64 9.41 -15.04
CA GLU A 119 8.38 10.03 -13.93
C GLU A 119 7.52 10.99 -13.10
N ASP A 120 6.51 11.64 -13.70
CA ASP A 120 5.56 12.49 -12.97
C ASP A 120 4.74 11.67 -11.97
N ALA A 121 4.26 10.50 -12.38
CA ALA A 121 3.55 9.57 -11.51
C ALA A 121 4.46 9.06 -10.38
N GLN A 122 5.73 8.79 -10.66
CA GLN A 122 6.72 8.42 -9.64
C GLN A 122 6.89 9.53 -8.59
N SER A 123 7.07 10.78 -9.03
CA SER A 123 7.25 11.94 -8.15
C SER A 123 6.00 12.23 -7.30
N HIS A 124 4.81 12.07 -7.89
CA HIS A 124 3.55 12.22 -7.17
C HIS A 124 3.37 11.11 -6.12
N SER A 125 3.70 9.87 -6.47
CA SER A 125 3.65 8.74 -5.54
C SER A 125 4.64 8.88 -4.40
N ASP A 126 5.88 9.37 -4.62
CA ASP A 126 6.86 9.61 -3.53
C ASP A 126 6.28 10.50 -2.42
N GLN A 127 5.62 11.59 -2.81
CA GLN A 127 4.98 12.50 -1.85
C GLN A 127 3.78 11.84 -1.16
N GLY A 128 2.94 11.12 -1.91
CA GLY A 128 1.79 10.40 -1.37
C GLY A 128 2.19 9.34 -0.34
N TRP A 129 3.26 8.58 -0.62
CA TRP A 129 3.76 7.53 0.25
C TRP A 129 4.32 8.05 1.55
N ARG A 130 5.04 9.18 1.54
CA ARG A 130 5.53 9.82 2.77
C ARG A 130 4.38 10.14 3.72
N SER A 131 3.31 10.74 3.20
CA SER A 131 2.11 11.06 3.99
C SER A 131 1.41 9.80 4.49
N MET A 132 1.27 8.78 3.63
CA MET A 132 0.64 7.52 4.00
C MET A 132 1.41 6.79 5.12
N LEU A 133 2.75 6.73 5.02
CA LEU A 133 3.60 6.11 6.03
C LEU A 133 3.50 6.81 7.38
N GLN A 134 3.35 8.14 7.40
CA GLN A 134 3.11 8.89 8.64
C GLN A 134 1.76 8.52 9.26
N ASN A 135 0.68 8.46 8.47
CA ASN A 135 -0.62 8.03 8.97
C ASN A 135 -0.58 6.59 9.52
N ILE A 136 0.12 5.67 8.84
CA ILE A 136 0.31 4.29 9.31
C ILE A 136 1.05 4.28 10.64
N LYS A 137 2.12 5.08 10.79
CA LYS A 137 2.86 5.24 12.04
C LYS A 137 1.95 5.72 13.17
N GLU A 138 1.19 6.79 12.95
CA GLU A 138 0.28 7.35 13.97
C GLU A 138 -0.78 6.35 14.43
N ILE A 139 -1.34 5.55 13.52
CA ILE A 139 -2.34 4.53 13.85
C ILE A 139 -1.72 3.34 14.59
N ALA A 140 -0.53 2.90 14.17
CA ALA A 140 0.14 1.76 14.78
C ALA A 140 0.73 2.09 16.17
N GLU A 141 1.01 3.36 16.46
CA GLU A 141 1.52 3.84 17.75
C GLU A 141 0.42 4.25 18.74
N SER A 142 -0.84 4.28 18.31
CA SER A 142 -2.00 4.65 19.12
C SER A 142 -2.51 3.51 19.99
#